data_AF-A0A7Y5U530-F1
#
_entry.id   AF-A0A7Y5U530-F1
#
_cell.length_a   1.000
_cell.length_b   1.000
_cell.length_c   1.000
_cell.angle_alpha   90.00
_cell.angle_beta   90.00
_cell.angle_gamma   90.00
#
_symmetry.space_group_name_H-M   'P 1'
#
loop_
_entity.id
_entity.type
_entity.pdbx_description
1 polymer ?
#
loop_
_entity_poly.entity_id
_entity_poly.type
_entity_poly.pdbx_seq_one_letter_code
_entity_poly.pdbx_strand_id
1 'polypeptide(L)' 'YPRANQLQVSNDAASWQTFAEGKGTGTATRIAFAPVRAKFVRITETSTTENAPPWTIQRLKLFEPAGKAAPAR' A
#
# COMPACT_ATOMS: atom_id res chain seq x y z
N TYR A 1 -13.08 3.35 -3.25
CA TYR A 1 -11.61 3.48 -3.39
C TYR A 1 -11.17 4.65 -2.52
N PRO A 2 -9.91 4.68 -2.03
CA PRO A 2 -9.48 5.78 -1.16
C PRO A 2 -9.37 7.07 -1.97
N ARG A 3 -9.88 8.20 -1.48
CA ARG A 3 -9.69 9.48 -2.18
C ARG A 3 -8.21 9.90 -2.19
N ALA A 4 -7.56 9.77 -1.03
CA ALA A 4 -6.11 9.82 -0.87
C ALA A 4 -5.68 8.73 0.11
N ASN A 5 -4.47 8.22 -0.03
CA ASN A 5 -3.92 7.18 0.83
C ASN A 5 -2.46 7.46 1.21
N GLN A 6 -2.09 6.95 2.39
CA GLN A 6 -0.72 6.88 2.87
C GLN A 6 -0.37 5.42 3.17
N LEU A 7 0.78 4.99 2.66
CA LEU A 7 1.35 3.68 2.92
C LEU A 7 2.46 3.80 3.96
N GLN A 8 2.33 3.04 5.04
CA GLN A 8 3.32 2.92 6.09
C GLN A 8 3.71 1.45 6.28
N VAL A 9 4.95 1.22 6.70
CA VAL A 9 5.43 -0.13 7.04
C VAL A 9 6.13 -0.12 8.39
N SER A 10 6.23 -1.32 8.99
CA SER A 10 6.89 -1.53 10.27
C SER A 10 7.51 -2.92 10.35
N ASN A 11 8.54 -3.06 11.17
CA ASN A 11 9.15 -4.34 11.56
C ASN A 11 8.67 -4.85 12.93
N ASP A 12 8.06 -3.99 13.75
CA ASP A 12 7.71 -4.25 15.15
C ASP A 12 6.25 -3.91 15.50
N ALA A 13 5.48 -3.39 14.54
CA ALA A 13 4.11 -2.86 14.69
C ALA A 13 3.95 -1.66 15.66
N ALA A 14 5.05 -1.16 16.25
CA ALA A 14 5.07 0.00 17.13
C ALA A 14 5.62 1.24 16.42
N SER A 15 6.69 1.05 15.65
CA SER A 15 7.39 2.10 14.90
C SER A 15 6.97 2.07 13.45
N TRP A 16 6.39 3.16 12.95
CA TRP A 16 5.85 3.25 11.59
C TRP A 16 6.59 4.29 10.77
N GLN A 17 6.96 3.92 9.55
CA GLN A 17 7.59 4.81 8.57
C GLN A 17 6.71 4.95 7.34
N THR A 18 6.51 6.18 6.87
CA THR A 18 5.78 6.47 5.64
C THR A 18 6.68 6.24 4.42
N PHE A 19 6.21 5.44 3.47
CA PHE A 19 6.96 5.09 2.26
C PHE A 19 6.33 5.59 0.97
N ALA A 20 5.03 5.85 0.96
CA ALA A 20 4.36 6.42 -0.19
C ALA A 20 3.06 7.12 0.21
N GLU A 21 2.70 8.11 -0.59
CA GLU A 21 1.40 8.76 -0.56
C GLU A 21 0.83 8.79 -1.98
N GLY A 22 -0.48 8.69 -2.10
CA GLY A 22 -1.11 8.62 -3.41
C GLY A 22 -2.58 8.99 -3.39
N LYS A 23 -3.13 9.25 -4.58
CA LYS A 23 -4.56 9.43 -4.79
C LYS A 23 -5.14 8.16 -5.40
N GLY A 24 -6.30 7.70 -4.92
CA GLY A 24 -6.98 6.59 -5.59
C GLY A 24 -7.65 7.09 -6.87
N THR A 25 -7.39 6.41 -7.98
CA THR A 25 -7.83 6.83 -9.31
C THR A 25 -8.99 6.00 -9.87
N GLY A 26 -9.57 5.11 -9.06
CA GLY A 26 -10.70 4.26 -9.46
C GLY A 26 -10.62 2.86 -8.84
N THR A 27 -10.96 1.83 -9.63
CA THR A 27 -11.09 0.44 -9.17
C THR A 27 -9.78 -0.20 -8.71
N ALA A 28 -8.64 0.25 -9.25
CA ALA A 28 -7.32 -0.25 -8.89
C ALA A 28 -6.41 0.91 -8.49
N THR A 29 -5.80 0.79 -7.31
CA THR A 29 -4.74 1.69 -6.85
C THR A 29 -3.41 0.94 -6.89
N ARG A 30 -2.43 1.48 -7.61
CA ARG A 30 -1.06 0.96 -7.62
C ARG A 30 -0.14 1.94 -6.89
N ILE A 31 0.51 1.45 -5.85
CA ILE A 31 1.48 2.21 -5.06
C ILE A 31 2.86 1.62 -5.36
N ALA A 32 3.75 2.42 -5.93
CA ALA A 32 5.12 2.03 -6.24
C ALA A 32 6.09 2.77 -5.34
N PHE A 33 7.06 2.05 -4.78
CA PHE A 33 8.09 2.55 -3.89
C PHE A 33 9.31 1.63 -3.97
N ALA A 34 10.47 2.09 -3.49
CA ALA A 34 11.66 1.25 -3.43
C ALA A 34 11.40 0.02 -2.55
N PRO A 35 11.84 -1.20 -2.93
CA PRO A 35 11.63 -2.39 -2.12
C PRO A 35 12.21 -2.24 -0.71
N VAL A 36 11.44 -2.64 0.30
CA VAL A 36 11.86 -2.59 1.71
C VAL A 36 11.53 -3.89 2.43
N ARG A 37 12.30 -4.19 3.47
CA ARG A 37 11.98 -5.28 4.40
C ARG A 37 10.98 -4.77 5.44
N ALA A 38 9.86 -5.44 5.57
CA ALA A 38 8.81 -5.13 6.54
C ALA A 38 8.08 -6.40 6.98
N LYS A 39 7.50 -6.36 8.18
CA LYS A 39 6.57 -7.40 8.67
C LYS A 39 5.12 -6.92 8.68
N PHE A 40 4.91 -5.62 8.76
CA PHE A 40 3.59 -5.01 8.84
C PHE A 40 3.43 -3.91 7.80
N VAL A 41 2.22 -3.84 7.26
CA VAL A 41 1.79 -2.81 6.30
C VAL A 41 0.54 -2.14 6.85
N ARG A 42 0.49 -0.82 6.76
CA ARG A 42 -0.68 -0.01 7.10
C ARG A 42 -0.99 0.91 5.93
N ILE A 43 -2.27 0.92 5.53
CA ILE A 43 -2.78 1.79 4.49
C ILE A 43 -3.88 2.64 5.12
N THR A 44 -3.67 3.94 5.14
CA THR A 44 -4.59 4.91 5.76
C THR A 44 -5.22 5.75 4.66
N GLU A 45 -6.54 5.89 4.65
CA GLU A 45 -7.19 6.93 3.84
C GLU A 45 -6.95 8.30 4.49
N THR A 46 -6.41 9.24 3.74
CA THR A 46 -6.00 10.57 4.25
C THR A 46 -6.88 11.70 3.74
N SER A 47 -7.88 11.40 2.90
CA SER A 47 -8.85 12.37 2.40
C SER A 47 -10.20 11.70 2.23
N THR A 48 -11.27 12.45 2.46
CA THR A 48 -12.64 12.03 2.20
C THR A 48 -13.45 13.23 1.69
N THR A 49 -14.70 13.00 1.29
CA THR A 49 -15.66 14.05 0.94
C THR A 49 -16.90 13.86 1.80
N GLU A 50 -17.61 14.94 2.10
CA GLU A 50 -18.87 14.88 2.83
C GLU A 50 -19.83 13.87 2.18
N ASN A 51 -20.46 13.03 3.00
CA ASN A 51 -21.37 11.95 2.59
C ASN A 51 -20.76 10.90 1.63
N ALA A 52 -19.43 10.81 1.52
CA ALA A 52 -18.81 9.73 0.76
C ALA A 52 -19.06 8.38 1.44
N PRO A 53 -19.41 7.33 0.68
CA PRO A 53 -19.52 5.99 1.23
C PRO A 53 -18.15 5.51 1.75
N PRO A 54 -18.11 4.65 2.78
CA PRO A 54 -16.86 4.06 3.26
C PRO A 54 -16.11 3.37 2.12
N TRP A 55 -14.81 3.58 2.05
CA TRP A 55 -13.98 2.82 1.13
C TRP A 55 -13.77 1.39 1.64
N THR A 56 -13.68 0.45 0.71
CA THR A 56 -13.39 -0.95 0.99
C THR A 56 -12.20 -1.41 0.16
N ILE A 57 -11.52 -2.45 0.65
CA ILE A 57 -10.44 -3.13 -0.07
C ILE A 57 -10.94 -4.51 -0.45
N GLN A 58 -11.22 -4.72 -1.74
CA GLN A 58 -11.64 -6.03 -2.24
C GLN A 58 -10.47 -7.03 -2.29
N ARG A 59 -9.26 -6.54 -2.59
CA ARG A 59 -8.08 -7.38 -2.78
C ARG A 59 -6.80 -6.58 -2.55
N LEU A 60 -5.85 -7.16 -1.84
CA LEU A 60 -4.50 -6.66 -1.66
C LEU A 60 -3.51 -7.63 -2.33
N LYS A 61 -2.54 -7.08 -3.07
CA LYS A 61 -1.40 -7.82 -3.61
C LYS A 61 -0.12 -7.09 -3.21
N LEU A 62 0.80 -7.81 -2.58
CA LEU A 62 2.16 -7.35 -2.34
C LEU A 62 3.07 -7.99 -3.38
N PHE A 63 4.03 -7.22 -3.87
CA PHE A 63 4.97 -7.65 -4.89
C PHE A 63 6.37 -7.62 -4.30
N GLU A 64 7.12 -8.68 -4.54
CA GLU A 64 8.55 -8.68 -4.28
C GLU A 64 9.26 -7.96 -5.43
N PRO A 65 10.44 -7.37 -5.18
CA PRO A 65 11.31 -6.93 -6.27
C PRO A 65 11.49 -8.07 -7.26
N ALA A 66 11.57 -7.73 -8.55
CA ALA A 66 11.91 -8.72 -9.58
C ALA A 66 13.21 -9.40 -9.17
N GLY A 67 13.11 -10.63 -8.68
CA GLY A 67 14.27 -11.45 -8.39
C GLY A 67 15.04 -11.67 -9.69
N LYS A 68 16.37 -11.75 -9.60
CA LYS A 68 17.14 -12.42 -10.64
C LYS A 68 16.48 -13.79 -10.84
N ALA A 69 16.06 -14.11 -12.07
CA ALA A 69 15.29 -15.32 -12.36
C ALA A 69 15.91 -16.55 -11.66
N ALA A 70 15.09 -17.31 -10.93
CA ALA A 70 15.55 -18.57 -10.34
C ALA A 70 16.02 -19.50 -11.47
N PRO A 71 17.17 -20.19 -11.35
CA PRO A 71 17.56 -21.18 -12.35
C PRO A 71 16.51 -22.29 -12.41
N ALA A 72 16.13 -22.68 -13.63
CA ALA A 72 15.23 -23.80 -13.87
C ALA A 72 15.80 -25.06 -13.21
N ARG A 73 14.94 -25.79 -12.49
CA ARG A 73 15.27 -27.06 -11.85
C ARG A 73 15.06 -28.22 -12.81
#